data_AF-A0A1A8MLZ3-F1
#
_entry.id   AF-A0A1A8MLZ3-F1
#
_cell.length_a   1.000
_cell.length_b   1.000
_cell.length_c   1.000
_cell.angle_alpha   90.00
_cell.angle_beta   90.00
_cell.angle_gamma   90.00
#
_symmetry.space_group_name_H-M   'P 1'
#
loop_
_entity.id
_entity.type
_entity.pdbx_description
1 polymer ?
#
loop_
_entity_poly.entity_id
_entity_poly.type
_entity_poly.pdbx_seq_one_letter_code
_entity_poly.pdbx_strand_id
1 'polypeptide(L)'
;EGDWLEDEDQIVKLKADYIISAFGSMLNEPQLTEAMVPIKLTRWGTPEINTETMQTSEPWVFAGGDVAGLANTTVESVNDGKQASWHIHRYIQSLHGHTVDTVPKLPLFYSAIDQVDISVEVCGIKFPNPFGLASAPPTTSTAMIRRAFEQGWGFALTKTFGLDKDLVTNVSPRIVRGTTSGHVFGPGQGSFLNIELISEKTAAYWCRSVTELKRDFPNNVVISSIMCSYNKE
;
A
#
# COMPACT_ATOMS: atom_id res chain seq x y z
N GLU A 1 18.93 37.19 22.67
CA GLU A 1 19.09 36.66 21.30
C GLU A 1 18.18 35.44 21.11
N GLY A 2 16.87 35.60 21.35
CA GLY A 2 15.94 34.46 21.46
C GLY A 2 15.97 33.75 22.83
N ASP A 3 16.87 34.15 23.72
CA ASP A 3 16.96 33.64 25.09
C ASP A 3 15.75 34.09 25.92
N TRP A 4 15.28 33.17 26.75
CA TRP A 4 14.25 33.43 27.75
C TRP A 4 14.94 33.96 29.00
N LEU A 5 14.50 35.13 29.48
CA LEU A 5 14.97 35.76 30.71
C LEU A 5 13.81 35.83 31.70
N GLU A 6 14.09 35.56 32.97
CA GLU A 6 13.15 35.74 34.06
C GLU A 6 13.41 37.11 34.71
N ASP A 7 12.35 37.91 34.88
CA ASP A 7 12.42 39.22 35.55
C ASP A 7 11.80 39.11 36.94
N GLU A 8 12.68 39.06 37.95
CA GLU A 8 12.32 38.89 39.35
C GLU A 8 11.52 40.09 39.91
N ASP A 9 11.62 41.28 39.28
CA ASP A 9 10.88 42.48 39.70
C ASP A 9 9.42 42.46 39.18
N GLN A 10 9.12 41.66 38.15
CA GLN A 10 7.81 41.59 37.48
C GLN A 10 7.00 40.35 37.91
N ILE A 11 6.45 40.37 39.13
CA ILE A 11 5.69 39.23 39.67
C ILE A 11 4.20 39.21 39.29
N VAL A 12 3.65 38.00 39.15
CA VAL A 12 2.19 37.76 39.03
C VAL A 12 1.70 36.95 40.23
N LYS A 13 0.68 37.46 40.93
CA LYS A 13 0.01 36.75 42.02
C LYS A 13 -1.31 36.17 41.52
N LEU A 14 -1.32 34.87 41.23
CA LEU A 14 -2.51 34.14 40.81
C LEU A 14 -3.08 33.34 41.98
N LYS A 15 -4.38 33.53 42.30
CA LYS A 15 -5.07 32.69 43.29
C LYS A 15 -5.39 31.33 42.66
N ALA A 16 -5.07 30.24 43.35
CA ALA A 16 -5.40 28.89 42.92
C ALA A 16 -5.67 27.99 44.14
N ASP A 17 -6.63 27.07 43.98
CA ASP A 17 -6.92 26.04 44.99
C ASP A 17 -6.12 24.75 44.74
N TYR A 18 -5.79 24.47 43.47
CA TYR A 18 -5.01 23.31 43.05
C TYR A 18 -3.96 23.71 42.01
N ILE A 19 -2.79 23.08 42.07
CA ILE A 19 -1.71 23.24 41.10
C ILE A 19 -1.36 21.85 40.59
N ILE A 20 -1.43 21.66 39.27
CA ILE A 20 -1.11 20.39 38.60
C ILE A 20 0.03 20.67 37.62
N SER A 21 1.19 20.04 37.86
CA SER A 21 2.33 20.13 36.94
C SER A 21 2.15 19.14 35.79
N ALA A 22 2.41 19.61 34.57
CA ALA A 22 2.37 18.81 33.35
C ALA A 22 3.58 19.11 32.45
N PHE A 23 4.77 19.27 33.05
CA PHE A 23 6.01 19.59 32.33
C PHE A 23 6.56 18.43 31.48
N GLY A 24 5.93 17.25 31.54
CA GLY A 24 6.33 16.05 30.80
C GLY A 24 6.88 14.95 31.71
N SER A 25 7.57 13.98 31.10
CA SER A 25 8.16 12.83 31.79
C SER A 25 9.60 12.63 31.30
N MET A 26 10.44 12.07 32.16
CA MET A 26 11.87 11.83 31.89
C MET A 26 12.30 10.50 32.51
N LEU A 27 13.44 9.98 32.04
CA LEU A 27 14.05 8.75 32.55
C LEU A 27 15.19 9.08 33.53
N ASN A 28 14.85 9.26 34.81
CA ASN A 28 15.81 9.74 35.83
C ASN A 28 16.04 8.76 37.00
N GLU A 29 15.55 7.52 36.91
CA GLU A 29 15.66 6.54 37.99
C GLU A 29 17.01 5.79 37.94
N PRO A 30 17.90 5.93 38.94
CA PRO A 30 19.24 5.32 38.90
C PRO A 30 19.24 3.80 38.76
N GLN A 31 18.29 3.11 39.40
CA GLN A 31 18.16 1.66 39.32
C GLN A 31 17.88 1.19 37.89
N LEU A 32 17.12 1.97 37.11
CA LEU A 32 16.80 1.64 35.72
C LEU A 32 18.01 1.87 34.82
N THR A 33 18.73 2.96 35.03
CA THR A 33 20.00 3.24 34.35
C THR A 33 21.04 2.14 34.60
N GLU A 34 21.14 1.65 35.83
CA GLU A 34 22.03 0.53 36.18
C GLU A 34 21.58 -0.79 35.52
N ALA A 35 20.27 -1.06 35.46
CA ALA A 35 19.72 -2.25 34.81
C ALA A 35 19.95 -2.28 33.28
N MET A 36 20.22 -1.11 32.67
CA MET A 36 20.48 -0.97 31.25
C MET A 36 21.95 -1.23 30.86
N VAL A 37 22.88 -1.23 31.83
CA VAL A 37 24.31 -1.50 31.55
C VAL A 37 24.49 -2.84 30.82
N PRO A 38 25.28 -2.90 29.73
CA PRO A 38 26.26 -1.91 29.27
C PRO A 38 25.80 -0.99 28.12
N ILE A 39 24.50 -0.84 27.85
CA ILE A 39 24.07 0.01 26.73
C ILE A 39 24.46 1.48 26.95
N LYS A 40 24.92 2.13 25.87
CA LYS A 40 25.23 3.56 25.88
C LYS A 40 23.96 4.39 26.01
N LEU A 41 24.01 5.42 26.84
CA LEU A 41 22.94 6.39 27.01
C LEU A 41 23.36 7.74 26.44
N THR A 42 22.38 8.49 25.94
CA THR A 42 22.55 9.87 25.50
C THR A 42 22.74 10.81 26.69
N ARG A 43 23.08 12.08 26.42
CA ARG A 43 23.12 13.14 27.45
C ARG A 43 21.79 13.35 28.19
N TRP A 44 20.69 12.85 27.64
CA TRP A 44 19.35 12.97 28.21
C TRP A 44 18.93 11.73 29.02
N GLY A 45 19.84 10.77 29.23
CA GLY A 45 19.57 9.56 30.01
C GLY A 45 18.79 8.47 29.25
N THR A 46 18.42 8.70 27.99
CA THR A 46 17.76 7.72 27.12
C THR A 46 18.78 6.83 26.41
N PRO A 47 18.43 5.59 25.99
CA PRO A 47 19.31 4.74 25.20
C PRO A 47 19.74 5.41 23.89
N GLU A 48 21.04 5.36 23.60
CA GLU A 48 21.56 5.73 22.28
C GLU A 48 21.22 4.62 21.28
N ILE A 49 20.51 4.98 20.21
CA ILE A 49 20.09 4.03 19.17
C ILE A 49 20.52 4.47 17.78
N ASN A 50 20.71 3.48 16.90
CA ASN A 50 20.75 3.69 15.47
C ASN A 50 19.31 3.90 14.96
N THR A 51 19.03 5.07 14.38
CA THR A 51 17.68 5.48 13.97
C THR A 51 17.09 4.72 12.79
N GLU A 52 17.90 3.98 12.03
CA GLU A 52 17.41 3.12 10.95
C GLU A 52 17.01 1.74 11.47
N THR A 53 17.77 1.22 12.44
CA THR A 53 17.65 -0.17 12.89
C THR A 53 16.99 -0.32 14.26
N MET A 54 16.87 0.77 15.01
CA MET A 54 16.44 0.83 16.42
C MET A 54 17.36 0.06 17.38
N GLN A 55 18.56 -0.30 16.93
CA GLN A 55 19.55 -1.06 17.70
C GLN A 55 20.35 -0.13 18.62
N THR A 56 20.61 -0.56 19.85
CA THR A 56 21.49 0.16 20.79
C THR A 56 22.97 -0.11 20.50
N SER A 57 23.88 0.27 21.41
CA SER A 57 25.29 -0.14 21.34
C SER A 57 25.51 -1.64 21.46
N GLU A 58 24.56 -2.37 22.07
CA GLU A 58 24.64 -3.83 22.22
C GLU A 58 23.86 -4.52 21.09
N PRO A 59 24.47 -5.45 20.32
CA PRO A 59 23.85 -6.01 19.13
C PRO A 59 22.51 -6.73 19.36
N TRP A 60 22.28 -7.20 20.58
CA TRP A 60 21.10 -7.96 20.99
C TRP A 60 20.04 -7.11 21.70
N VAL A 61 20.27 -5.81 21.88
CA VAL A 61 19.36 -4.89 22.57
C VAL A 61 18.89 -3.79 21.62
N PHE A 62 17.57 -3.60 21.57
CA PHE A 62 16.87 -2.63 20.71
C PHE A 62 15.93 -1.78 21.58
N ALA A 63 15.69 -0.54 21.18
CA ALA A 63 14.80 0.37 21.89
C ALA A 63 13.99 1.24 20.92
N GLY A 64 12.78 1.62 21.32
CA GLY A 64 11.85 2.42 20.50
C GLY A 64 10.72 3.02 21.33
N GLY A 65 10.03 4.03 20.78
CA GLY A 65 9.03 4.81 21.48
C GLY A 65 9.61 5.85 22.42
N ASP A 66 8.82 6.32 23.37
CA ASP A 66 9.16 7.47 24.24
C ASP A 66 10.50 7.29 24.96
N VAL A 67 10.85 6.05 25.33
CA VAL A 67 12.12 5.72 26.00
C VAL A 67 13.34 6.00 25.13
N ALA A 68 13.21 5.91 23.81
CA ALA A 68 14.28 6.23 22.86
C ALA A 68 14.45 7.75 22.66
N GLY A 69 13.49 8.56 23.14
CA GLY A 69 13.54 10.03 23.06
C GLY A 69 13.36 10.61 21.66
N LEU A 70 12.85 9.81 20.71
CA LEU A 70 12.57 10.24 19.33
C LEU A 70 11.07 10.45 19.08
N ALA A 71 10.23 9.55 19.59
CA ALA A 71 8.79 9.59 19.37
C ALA A 71 8.11 10.59 20.31
N ASN A 72 7.14 11.35 19.76
CA ASN A 72 6.28 12.24 20.53
C ASN A 72 4.79 11.86 20.39
N THR A 73 4.51 10.82 19.61
CA THR A 73 3.15 10.35 19.31
C THR A 73 3.09 8.83 19.34
N THR A 74 1.90 8.30 19.63
CA THR A 74 1.66 6.85 19.64
C THR A 74 2.00 6.19 18.30
N VAL A 75 1.74 6.86 17.16
CA VAL A 75 2.02 6.30 15.83
C VAL A 75 3.52 6.17 15.56
N GLU A 76 4.32 7.11 16.05
CA GLU A 76 5.79 7.04 15.99
C GLU A 76 6.31 5.90 16.86
N SER A 77 5.83 5.78 18.11
CA SER A 77 6.24 4.70 19.01
C SER A 77 5.88 3.31 18.46
N VAL A 78 4.72 3.17 17.81
CA VAL A 78 4.33 1.95 17.09
C VAL A 78 5.26 1.68 15.89
N ASN A 79 5.63 2.72 15.14
CA ASN A 79 6.55 2.58 14.02
C ASN A 79 7.96 2.18 14.46
N ASP A 80 8.46 2.69 15.59
CA ASP A 80 9.75 2.29 16.14
C ASP A 80 9.75 0.80 16.48
N GLY A 81 8.69 0.30 17.13
CA GLY A 81 8.53 -1.13 17.39
C GLY A 81 8.46 -1.96 16.10
N LYS A 82 7.74 -1.46 15.08
CA LYS A 82 7.67 -2.09 13.76
C LYS A 82 9.05 -2.18 13.10
N GLN A 83 9.86 -1.11 13.15
CA GLN A 83 11.21 -1.12 12.59
C GLN A 83 12.15 -2.02 13.38
N ALA A 84 12.16 -1.91 14.70
CA ALA A 84 12.95 -2.77 15.57
C ALA A 84 12.66 -4.26 15.28
N SER A 85 11.40 -4.64 15.06
CA SER A 85 11.02 -6.04 14.80
C SER A 85 11.76 -6.67 13.61
N TRP A 86 11.98 -5.91 12.53
CA TRP A 86 12.71 -6.41 11.35
C TRP A 86 14.19 -6.65 11.66
N HIS A 87 14.81 -5.74 12.42
CA HIS A 87 16.23 -5.83 12.76
C HIS A 87 16.51 -6.85 13.87
N ILE A 88 15.58 -7.00 14.83
CA ILE A 88 15.57 -8.10 15.79
C ILE A 88 15.47 -9.43 15.04
N HIS A 89 14.53 -9.55 14.08
CA HIS A 89 14.40 -10.75 13.25
C HIS A 89 15.72 -11.07 12.53
N ARG A 90 16.30 -10.08 11.84
CA ARG A 90 17.59 -10.24 11.15
C ARG A 90 18.72 -10.66 12.10
N TYR A 91 18.80 -10.03 13.27
CA TYR A 91 19.80 -10.35 14.28
C TYR A 91 19.65 -11.80 14.76
N ILE A 92 18.46 -12.22 15.18
CA ILE A 92 18.20 -13.58 15.66
C ILE A 92 18.51 -14.62 14.57
N GLN A 93 18.07 -14.37 13.33
CA GLN A 93 18.36 -15.27 12.19
C GLN A 93 19.88 -15.42 11.97
N SER A 94 20.64 -14.33 12.09
CA SER A 94 22.10 -14.38 11.93
C SER A 94 22.79 -15.26 12.99
N LEU A 95 22.25 -15.34 14.21
CA LEU A 95 22.79 -16.21 15.27
C LEU A 95 22.65 -17.70 14.92
N HIS A 96 21.68 -18.04 14.06
CA HIS A 96 21.42 -19.39 13.57
C HIS A 96 22.02 -19.65 12.18
N GLY A 97 22.90 -18.76 11.69
CA GLY A 97 23.53 -18.90 10.37
C GLY A 97 22.58 -18.68 9.20
N HIS A 98 21.42 -18.06 9.43
CA HIS A 98 20.46 -17.73 8.38
C HIS A 98 20.64 -16.30 7.89
N THR A 99 20.52 -16.11 6.58
CA THR A 99 20.50 -14.80 5.94
C THR A 99 19.07 -14.41 5.60
N VAL A 100 18.68 -13.19 5.96
CA VAL A 100 17.39 -12.60 5.57
C VAL A 100 17.61 -11.61 4.42
N ASP A 101 16.55 -11.35 3.64
CA ASP A 101 16.58 -10.37 2.56
C ASP A 101 17.04 -8.99 3.06
N THR A 102 17.67 -8.21 2.18
CA THR A 102 18.07 -6.83 2.50
C THR A 102 16.87 -5.89 2.51
N VAL A 103 15.82 -6.21 1.76
CA VAL A 103 14.57 -5.46 1.71
C VAL A 103 13.61 -6.00 2.77
N PRO A 104 13.10 -5.16 3.70
CA PRO A 104 12.13 -5.58 4.70
C PRO A 104 10.86 -6.20 4.12
N LYS A 105 10.51 -7.39 4.62
CA LYS A 105 9.29 -8.14 4.25
C LYS A 105 8.44 -8.46 5.49
N LEU A 106 8.00 -7.40 6.17
CA LEU A 106 7.10 -7.54 7.31
C LEU A 106 5.75 -8.14 6.86
N PRO A 107 5.22 -9.15 7.56
CA PRO A 107 3.93 -9.72 7.22
C PRO A 107 2.80 -8.68 7.28
N LEU A 108 1.76 -8.91 6.47
CA LEU A 108 0.49 -8.22 6.61
C LEU A 108 -0.27 -8.75 7.85
N PHE A 109 -1.34 -8.05 8.21
CA PHE A 109 -2.31 -8.55 9.18
C PHE A 109 -3.25 -9.55 8.49
N TYR A 110 -3.53 -10.68 9.13
CA TYR A 110 -4.41 -11.74 8.63
C TYR A 110 -5.47 -12.11 9.67
N SER A 111 -6.61 -12.56 9.20
CA SER A 111 -7.75 -13.03 9.98
C SER A 111 -8.39 -14.27 9.33
N ALA A 112 -9.39 -14.86 9.98
CA ALA A 112 -10.14 -15.98 9.40
C ALA A 112 -10.89 -15.61 8.10
N ILE A 113 -11.16 -14.32 7.87
CA ILE A 113 -11.84 -13.84 6.66
C ILE A 113 -10.96 -14.05 5.42
N ASP A 114 -9.64 -13.96 5.56
CA ASP A 114 -8.70 -14.12 4.44
C ASP A 114 -8.62 -15.57 3.94
N GLN A 115 -9.20 -16.54 4.68
CA GLN A 115 -9.29 -17.95 4.29
C GLN A 115 -10.58 -18.30 3.55
N VAL A 116 -11.50 -17.36 3.38
CA VAL A 116 -12.76 -17.60 2.65
C VAL A 116 -12.47 -17.85 1.18
N ASP A 117 -12.88 -19.01 0.68
CA ASP A 117 -12.80 -19.32 -0.76
C ASP A 117 -13.86 -18.51 -1.52
N ILE A 118 -13.37 -17.65 -2.42
CA ILE A 118 -14.20 -16.81 -3.30
C ILE A 118 -14.14 -17.29 -4.76
N SER A 119 -13.61 -18.48 -5.04
CA SER A 119 -13.56 -19.03 -6.38
C SER A 119 -14.95 -19.46 -6.87
N VAL A 120 -15.15 -19.48 -8.19
CA VAL A 120 -16.43 -19.88 -8.80
C VAL A 120 -16.19 -20.60 -10.12
N GLU A 121 -17.09 -21.50 -10.49
CA GLU A 121 -17.11 -22.15 -11.80
C GLU A 121 -18.33 -21.69 -12.60
N VAL A 122 -18.12 -21.20 -13.82
CA VAL A 122 -19.18 -20.75 -14.72
C VAL A 122 -18.89 -21.29 -16.12
N CYS A 123 -19.88 -21.93 -16.73
CA CYS A 123 -19.76 -22.55 -18.07
C CYS A 123 -18.56 -23.52 -18.19
N GLY A 124 -18.23 -24.26 -17.12
CA GLY A 124 -17.09 -25.18 -17.08
C GLY A 124 -15.71 -24.49 -16.97
N ILE A 125 -15.69 -23.17 -16.77
CA ILE A 125 -14.46 -22.39 -16.58
C ILE A 125 -14.34 -22.05 -15.09
N LYS A 126 -13.21 -22.39 -14.49
CA LYS A 126 -12.88 -22.02 -13.11
C LYS A 126 -12.27 -20.62 -13.05
N PHE A 127 -12.86 -19.77 -12.22
CA PHE A 127 -12.40 -18.42 -11.93
C PHE A 127 -11.82 -18.38 -10.51
N PRO A 128 -10.63 -17.78 -10.29
CA PRO A 128 -10.04 -17.69 -8.96
C PRO A 128 -10.81 -16.73 -8.04
N ASN A 129 -11.54 -15.78 -8.62
CA ASN A 129 -12.51 -14.89 -7.96
C ASN A 129 -13.52 -14.37 -9.00
N PRO A 130 -14.70 -13.87 -8.60
CA PRO A 130 -15.76 -13.50 -9.53
C PRO A 130 -15.59 -12.09 -10.13
N PHE A 131 -14.46 -11.42 -9.90
CA PHE A 131 -14.25 -10.03 -10.31
C PHE A 131 -13.40 -10.00 -11.58
N GLY A 132 -13.89 -9.29 -12.60
CA GLY A 132 -13.19 -9.17 -13.88
C GLY A 132 -13.36 -7.83 -14.55
N LEU A 133 -12.40 -7.51 -15.43
CA LEU A 133 -12.44 -6.31 -16.24
C LEU A 133 -13.32 -6.51 -17.48
N ALA A 134 -14.30 -5.63 -17.67
CA ALA A 134 -15.13 -5.60 -18.86
C ALA A 134 -14.34 -5.21 -20.13
N SER A 135 -14.91 -5.50 -21.31
CA SER A 135 -14.41 -5.00 -22.60
C SER A 135 -14.70 -3.50 -22.69
N ALA A 136 -13.74 -2.66 -22.33
CA ALA A 136 -13.96 -1.26 -21.99
C ALA A 136 -12.62 -0.49 -21.96
N PRO A 137 -12.61 0.84 -21.67
CA PRO A 137 -11.37 1.59 -21.54
C PRO A 137 -10.31 0.98 -20.60
N PRO A 138 -10.64 0.34 -19.46
CA PRO A 138 -9.67 -0.35 -18.61
C PRO A 138 -8.92 -1.52 -19.28
N THR A 139 -9.41 -2.01 -20.43
CA THR A 139 -8.81 -3.10 -21.20
C THR A 139 -8.36 -2.63 -22.58
N THR A 140 -8.07 -1.34 -22.75
CA THR A 140 -7.58 -0.72 -24.00
C THR A 140 -6.28 -1.34 -24.52
N SER A 141 -5.44 -1.89 -23.65
CA SER A 141 -4.17 -2.50 -24.03
C SER A 141 -3.83 -3.71 -23.15
N THR A 142 -3.04 -4.61 -23.71
CA THR A 142 -2.57 -5.83 -23.03
C THR A 142 -1.78 -5.54 -21.76
N ALA A 143 -0.99 -4.48 -21.76
CA ALA A 143 -0.24 -4.05 -20.58
C ALA A 143 -1.15 -3.64 -19.41
N MET A 144 -2.37 -3.18 -19.68
CA MET A 144 -3.35 -2.90 -18.62
C MET A 144 -3.91 -4.18 -18.04
N ILE A 145 -4.26 -5.16 -18.88
CA ILE A 145 -4.75 -6.46 -18.44
C ILE A 145 -3.68 -7.21 -17.62
N ARG A 146 -2.42 -7.18 -18.07
CA ARG A 146 -1.29 -7.75 -17.31
C ARG A 146 -1.23 -7.18 -15.89
N ARG A 147 -1.24 -5.85 -15.76
CA ARG A 147 -1.23 -5.19 -14.45
C ARG A 147 -2.46 -5.53 -13.62
N ALA A 148 -3.63 -5.70 -14.25
CA ALA A 148 -4.82 -6.11 -13.53
C ALA A 148 -4.67 -7.52 -12.93
N PHE A 149 -4.09 -8.46 -13.67
CA PHE A 149 -3.79 -9.80 -13.14
C PHE A 149 -2.73 -9.77 -12.04
N GLU A 150 -1.70 -8.94 -12.16
CA GLU A 150 -0.71 -8.70 -11.10
C GLU A 150 -1.36 -8.13 -9.82
N GLN A 151 -2.48 -7.41 -9.94
CA GLN A 151 -3.28 -6.90 -8.82
C GLN A 151 -4.37 -7.88 -8.35
N GLY A 152 -4.46 -9.08 -8.91
CA GLY A 152 -5.35 -10.14 -8.45
C GLY A 152 -6.73 -10.20 -9.11
N TRP A 153 -7.01 -9.45 -10.19
CA TRP A 153 -8.25 -9.60 -10.94
C TRP A 153 -8.39 -11.02 -11.49
N GLY A 154 -9.52 -11.68 -11.25
CA GLY A 154 -9.70 -13.09 -11.60
C GLY A 154 -9.83 -13.34 -13.09
N PHE A 155 -10.41 -12.39 -13.82
CA PHE A 155 -10.52 -12.46 -15.27
C PHE A 155 -10.52 -11.09 -15.96
N ALA A 156 -10.32 -11.08 -17.26
CA ALA A 156 -10.43 -9.86 -18.06
C ALA A 156 -10.93 -10.16 -19.47
N LEU A 157 -11.70 -9.23 -20.02
CA LEU A 157 -12.04 -9.21 -21.43
C LEU A 157 -11.01 -8.38 -22.20
N THR A 158 -10.65 -8.80 -23.41
CA THR A 158 -10.00 -7.88 -24.35
C THR A 158 -10.98 -6.76 -24.71
N LYS A 159 -10.48 -5.56 -25.03
CA LYS A 159 -11.31 -4.59 -25.75
C LYS A 159 -11.79 -5.25 -27.04
N THR A 160 -13.06 -5.06 -27.37
CA THR A 160 -13.68 -5.66 -28.56
C THR A 160 -12.83 -5.40 -29.79
N PHE A 161 -12.50 -6.41 -30.57
CA PHE A 161 -11.71 -6.26 -31.79
C PHE A 161 -12.36 -6.97 -32.98
N GLY A 162 -12.11 -6.44 -34.17
CA GLY A 162 -12.63 -6.97 -35.44
C GLY A 162 -11.51 -7.43 -36.36
N LEU A 163 -11.89 -7.87 -37.56
CA LEU A 163 -10.94 -8.17 -38.64
C LEU A 163 -10.34 -6.87 -39.19
N ASP A 164 -9.22 -6.99 -39.93
CA ASP A 164 -8.53 -5.82 -40.49
C ASP A 164 -9.42 -4.99 -41.46
N LYS A 165 -10.39 -5.63 -42.12
CA LYS A 165 -11.38 -4.96 -42.98
C LYS A 165 -12.38 -4.08 -42.22
N ASP A 166 -12.52 -4.30 -40.91
CA ASP A 166 -13.48 -3.64 -40.03
C ASP A 166 -12.75 -2.69 -39.04
N LEU A 167 -11.53 -2.27 -39.35
CA LEU A 167 -10.77 -1.33 -38.52
C LEU A 167 -11.51 0.01 -38.40
N VAL A 168 -11.46 0.57 -37.20
CA VAL A 168 -12.13 1.82 -36.83
C VAL A 168 -11.13 2.86 -36.35
N THR A 169 -11.55 4.12 -36.40
CA THR A 169 -10.82 5.25 -35.80
C THR A 169 -11.78 5.98 -34.85
N ASN A 170 -11.37 6.16 -33.60
CA ASN A 170 -12.17 6.87 -32.60
C ASN A 170 -12.17 8.38 -32.84
N VAL A 171 -13.22 9.06 -32.38
CA VAL A 171 -13.29 10.53 -32.32
C VAL A 171 -12.87 11.06 -30.94
N SER A 172 -12.68 12.37 -30.83
CA SER A 172 -12.45 13.06 -29.56
C SER A 172 -13.14 14.42 -29.54
N PRO A 173 -13.88 14.79 -28.47
CA PRO A 173 -14.06 14.06 -27.20
C PRO A 173 -15.01 12.86 -27.32
N ARG A 174 -14.85 11.85 -26.45
CA ARG A 174 -15.63 10.59 -26.55
C ARG A 174 -16.03 9.91 -25.25
N ILE A 175 -15.47 10.31 -24.11
CA ILE A 175 -15.86 9.82 -22.79
C ILE A 175 -16.08 11.05 -21.92
N VAL A 176 -17.28 11.18 -21.36
CA VAL A 176 -17.67 12.33 -20.54
C VAL A 176 -18.27 11.86 -19.23
N ARG A 177 -18.14 12.71 -18.21
CA ARG A 177 -18.77 12.48 -16.92
C ARG A 177 -20.29 12.62 -17.04
N GLY A 178 -21.04 11.77 -16.35
CA GLY A 178 -22.50 11.82 -16.40
C GLY A 178 -23.11 12.84 -15.44
N THR A 179 -24.23 13.43 -15.83
CA THR A 179 -24.95 14.45 -15.05
C THR A 179 -25.99 13.88 -14.08
N THR A 180 -26.03 12.56 -13.92
CA THR A 180 -27.04 11.82 -13.13
C THR A 180 -27.02 12.13 -11.63
N SER A 181 -25.94 12.74 -11.12
CA SER A 181 -25.76 13.11 -9.71
C SER A 181 -25.45 14.59 -9.52
N GLY A 182 -25.92 15.45 -10.43
CA GLY A 182 -25.69 16.90 -10.38
C GLY A 182 -24.24 17.32 -10.63
N HIS A 183 -23.88 18.51 -10.14
CA HIS A 183 -22.58 19.16 -10.36
C HIS A 183 -21.47 18.68 -9.38
N VAL A 184 -21.40 17.37 -9.15
CA VAL A 184 -20.33 16.74 -8.38
C VAL A 184 -19.17 16.36 -9.30
N PHE A 185 -17.96 16.79 -8.98
CA PHE A 185 -16.74 16.49 -9.73
C PHE A 185 -15.75 15.69 -8.87
N GLY A 186 -14.74 15.08 -9.48
CA GLY A 186 -13.75 14.28 -8.76
C GLY A 186 -14.19 12.83 -8.51
N PRO A 187 -13.97 12.26 -7.32
CA PRO A 187 -14.20 10.83 -7.06
C PRO A 187 -15.69 10.45 -7.14
N GLY A 188 -15.97 9.15 -7.30
CA GLY A 188 -17.32 8.60 -7.18
C GLY A 188 -18.33 9.17 -8.18
N GLN A 189 -17.91 9.41 -9.41
CA GLN A 189 -18.79 9.93 -10.46
C GLN A 189 -19.99 8.99 -10.65
N GLY A 190 -21.21 9.53 -10.58
CA GLY A 190 -22.43 8.70 -10.61
C GLY A 190 -22.65 7.95 -11.91
N SER A 191 -22.05 8.40 -13.01
CA SER A 191 -22.03 7.67 -14.29
C SER A 191 -20.99 8.27 -15.26
N PHE A 192 -20.76 7.56 -16.36
CA PHE A 192 -20.05 8.04 -17.53
C PHE A 192 -20.88 7.76 -18.79
N LEU A 193 -20.76 8.63 -19.77
CA LEU A 193 -21.28 8.41 -21.12
C LEU A 193 -20.11 8.27 -22.09
N ASN A 194 -20.21 7.35 -23.05
CA ASN A 194 -19.21 7.19 -24.07
C ASN A 194 -19.83 7.05 -25.47
N ILE A 195 -19.09 7.53 -26.47
CA ILE A 195 -19.30 7.28 -27.90
C ILE A 195 -18.06 6.61 -28.50
N GLU A 196 -17.38 5.79 -27.69
CA GLU A 196 -16.18 5.06 -28.10
C GLU A 196 -16.56 3.83 -28.93
N LEU A 197 -15.76 3.50 -29.95
CA LEU A 197 -15.94 2.34 -30.79
C LEU A 197 -15.23 1.10 -30.19
N ILE A 198 -15.09 0.06 -31.03
CA ILE A 198 -14.23 -1.09 -30.74
C ILE A 198 -12.74 -0.67 -30.71
N SER A 199 -11.84 -1.62 -30.47
CA SER A 199 -10.41 -1.38 -30.43
C SER A 199 -9.89 -0.87 -31.77
N GLU A 200 -9.02 0.15 -31.72
CA GLU A 200 -8.21 0.61 -32.86
C GLU A 200 -6.97 -0.28 -33.09
N LYS A 201 -6.77 -1.32 -32.25
CA LYS A 201 -5.69 -2.29 -32.39
C LYS A 201 -6.17 -3.51 -33.17
N THR A 202 -5.30 -4.05 -34.01
CA THR A 202 -5.61 -5.15 -34.93
C THR A 202 -5.91 -6.47 -34.20
N ALA A 203 -6.60 -7.39 -34.88
CA ALA A 203 -6.79 -8.75 -34.38
C ALA A 203 -5.44 -9.46 -34.12
N ALA A 204 -4.43 -9.23 -34.97
CA ALA A 204 -3.10 -9.78 -34.78
C ALA A 204 -2.46 -9.35 -33.45
N TYR A 205 -2.62 -8.07 -33.08
CA TYR A 205 -2.18 -7.57 -31.77
C TYR A 205 -2.88 -8.31 -30.63
N TRP A 206 -4.20 -8.45 -30.69
CA TRP A 206 -4.99 -9.09 -29.63
C TRP A 206 -4.73 -10.59 -29.52
N CYS A 207 -4.65 -11.33 -30.62
CA CYS A 207 -4.37 -12.77 -30.61
C CYS A 207 -2.99 -13.08 -30.01
N ARG A 208 -1.96 -12.30 -30.41
CA ARG A 208 -0.62 -12.40 -29.80
C ARG A 208 -0.67 -12.09 -28.31
N SER A 209 -1.37 -11.03 -27.94
CA SER A 209 -1.52 -10.60 -26.56
C SER A 209 -2.21 -11.64 -25.67
N VAL A 210 -3.26 -12.28 -26.16
CA VAL A 210 -3.96 -13.35 -25.44
C VAL A 210 -3.03 -14.53 -25.21
N THR A 211 -2.20 -14.88 -26.20
CA THR A 211 -1.18 -15.93 -26.06
C THR A 211 -0.19 -15.59 -24.95
N GLU A 212 0.34 -14.36 -24.95
CA GLU A 212 1.27 -13.89 -23.92
C GLU A 212 0.62 -13.86 -22.52
N LEU A 213 -0.62 -13.37 -22.42
CA LEU A 213 -1.36 -13.33 -21.15
C LEU A 213 -1.64 -14.73 -20.61
N LYS A 214 -2.08 -15.68 -21.44
CA LYS A 214 -2.37 -17.04 -20.98
C LYS A 214 -1.11 -17.83 -20.62
N ARG A 215 0.02 -17.54 -21.27
CA ARG A 215 1.32 -18.12 -20.90
C ARG A 215 1.76 -17.64 -19.52
N ASP A 216 1.66 -16.34 -19.27
CA ASP A 216 2.20 -15.73 -18.06
C ASP A 216 1.21 -15.83 -16.87
N PHE A 217 -0.10 -15.91 -17.15
CA PHE A 217 -1.19 -15.98 -16.18
C PHE A 217 -2.13 -17.17 -16.47
N PRO A 218 -1.66 -18.42 -16.27
CA PRO A 218 -2.41 -19.62 -16.63
C PRO A 218 -3.72 -19.77 -15.85
N ASN A 219 -3.77 -19.29 -14.61
CA ASN A 219 -4.93 -19.40 -13.72
C ASN A 219 -5.95 -18.27 -13.90
N ASN A 220 -5.58 -17.16 -14.55
CA ASN A 220 -6.51 -16.06 -14.82
C ASN A 220 -7.25 -16.33 -16.13
N VAL A 221 -8.54 -16.02 -16.16
CA VAL A 221 -9.37 -16.23 -17.35
C VAL A 221 -9.25 -15.02 -18.27
N VAL A 222 -8.98 -15.28 -19.57
CA VAL A 222 -8.94 -14.24 -20.61
C VAL A 222 -10.06 -14.54 -21.59
N ILE A 223 -10.93 -13.55 -21.81
CA ILE A 223 -12.08 -13.68 -22.72
C ILE A 223 -11.90 -12.71 -23.88
N SER A 224 -11.79 -13.23 -25.10
CA SER A 224 -11.67 -12.38 -26.29
C SER A 224 -13.04 -11.84 -26.70
N SER A 225 -13.24 -10.53 -26.56
CA SER A 225 -14.42 -9.85 -27.12
C SER A 225 -14.17 -9.59 -28.61
N ILE A 226 -15.00 -10.15 -29.47
CA ILE A 226 -14.89 -10.02 -30.93
C ILE A 226 -16.17 -9.45 -31.51
N MET A 227 -16.06 -8.74 -32.63
CA MET A 227 -17.21 -8.20 -33.37
C MET A 227 -17.00 -8.38 -34.88
N CYS A 228 -18.09 -8.70 -35.57
CA CYS A 228 -18.13 -8.75 -37.02
C CYS A 228 -19.47 -8.18 -37.52
N SER A 229 -19.48 -7.74 -38.77
CA SER A 229 -20.74 -7.49 -39.48
C SER A 229 -21.46 -8.80 -39.76
N TYR A 230 -22.78 -8.74 -39.96
CA TYR A 230 -23.51 -9.91 -40.43
C TYR A 230 -23.02 -10.30 -41.83
N ASN A 231 -22.36 -11.45 -41.94
CA ASN A 231 -21.97 -12.07 -43.19
C ASN A 231 -22.64 -13.43 -43.29
N LYS A 232 -23.45 -13.63 -44.35
CA LYS A 232 -24.24 -14.85 -44.56
C LYS A 232 -23.47 -15.91 -45.36
N GLU A 233 -22.51 -15.48 -46.17
CA GLU A 233 -21.60 -16.38 -46.91
C GLU A 233 -20.66 -17.10 -45.94
#